data_AF-Q0WXC0-F1
#
_entry.id   AF-Q0WXC0-F1
#
_cell.length_a   1.000
_cell.length_b   1.000
_cell.length_c   1.000
_cell.angle_alpha   90.00
_cell.angle_beta   90.00
_cell.angle_gamma   90.00
#
_symmetry.space_group_name_H-M   'P 1'
#
loop_
_entity.id
_entity.type
_entity.pdbx_description
1 polymer ?
#
loop_
_entity_poly.entity_id
_entity_poly.type
_entity_poly.pdbx_seq_one_letter_code
_entity_poly.pdbx_strand_id
1 'polypeptide(L)'
;TKLLPQRERIENPLPLLQTAVEPSKPQQREMLLDALLEISDSDPLLRYYVDSATHEIILSFLGKVQMEVTCALLQEKYHVEIEIKEPTVIYMERPLKKAEYTIHIEVPPNPFWASIGLSVAPLPLGSGVQYESSVSLGYLNQSFQNAVMEGIRYGCEQGLYGWNVTDCKICFKYGLYYSPVSTPADFRMLAPIVLEQVLKKAGTE
;
A
#
# COMPACT_ATOMS: atom_id res chain seq x y z
N THR A 1 26.86 -7.19 -24.99
CA THR A 1 25.43 -6.79 -25.05
C THR A 1 25.25 -5.62 -24.12
N LYS A 2 25.17 -4.39 -24.64
CA LYS A 2 25.00 -3.18 -23.80
C LYS A 2 23.61 -3.22 -23.18
N LEU A 3 23.54 -3.30 -21.85
CA LEU A 3 22.31 -3.14 -21.08
C LEU A 3 21.72 -1.77 -21.43
N LEU A 4 20.50 -1.77 -21.97
CA LEU A 4 19.74 -0.53 -22.16
C LEU A 4 19.56 0.14 -20.79
N PRO A 5 19.72 1.46 -20.69
CA PRO A 5 19.43 2.17 -19.45
C PRO A 5 17.96 1.91 -19.09
N GLN A 6 17.72 1.26 -17.96
CA GLN A 6 16.38 1.17 -17.38
C GLN A 6 15.95 2.61 -17.10
N ARG A 7 14.84 3.06 -17.69
CA ARG A 7 14.20 4.32 -17.28
C ARG A 7 14.00 4.26 -15.77
N GLU A 8 14.47 5.27 -15.06
CA GLU A 8 14.11 5.46 -13.65
C GLU A 8 12.60 5.36 -13.55
N ARG A 9 12.11 4.44 -12.72
CA ARG A 9 10.68 4.39 -12.39
C ARG A 9 10.38 5.72 -11.72
N ILE A 10 9.65 6.58 -12.43
CA ILE A 10 9.06 7.77 -11.83
C ILE A 10 8.06 7.21 -10.81
N GLU A 11 8.40 7.32 -9.52
CA GLU A 11 7.46 7.02 -8.46
C GLU A 11 6.31 8.03 -8.58
N ASN A 12 5.15 7.53 -8.99
CA ASN A 12 3.97 8.37 -9.08
C ASN A 12 3.59 8.82 -7.66
N PRO A 13 3.49 10.13 -7.41
CA PRO A 13 3.07 10.62 -6.11
C PRO A 13 1.71 10.02 -5.75
N LEU A 14 1.55 9.66 -4.48
CA LEU A 14 0.29 9.16 -3.97
C LEU A 14 -0.77 10.28 -4.00
N PRO A 15 -2.03 9.96 -4.34
CA PRO A 15 -3.11 10.93 -4.24
C PRO A 15 -3.19 11.53 -2.84
N LEU A 16 -3.50 12.83 -2.75
CA LEU A 16 -3.59 13.55 -1.47
C LEU A 16 -5.04 13.75 -1.03
N LEU A 17 -5.95 13.78 -2.00
CA LEU A 17 -7.36 14.04 -1.81
C LEU A 17 -8.18 12.90 -2.40
N GLN A 18 -9.33 12.67 -1.79
CA GLN A 18 -10.34 11.75 -2.32
C GLN A 18 -11.74 12.35 -2.18
N THR A 19 -12.64 12.00 -3.08
CA THR A 19 -14.05 12.36 -3.00
C THR A 19 -14.94 11.25 -3.51
N ALA A 20 -16.16 11.16 -2.99
CA ALA A 20 -17.19 10.32 -3.57
C ALA A 20 -17.79 11.02 -4.79
N VAL A 21 -17.92 10.29 -5.88
CA VAL A 21 -18.54 10.74 -7.14
C VAL A 21 -19.72 9.86 -7.49
N GLU A 22 -20.79 10.48 -7.97
CA GLU A 22 -21.98 9.78 -8.45
C GLU A 22 -22.45 10.41 -9.76
N PRO A 23 -22.96 9.63 -10.72
CA PRO A 23 -23.55 10.23 -11.91
C PRO A 23 -24.87 10.90 -11.54
N SER A 24 -25.16 12.09 -12.09
CA SER A 24 -26.44 12.77 -11.88
C SER A 24 -27.64 11.91 -12.33
N LYS A 25 -27.40 10.97 -13.27
CA LYS A 25 -28.37 9.94 -13.67
C LYS A 25 -27.87 8.58 -13.20
N PRO A 26 -28.60 7.89 -12.29
CA PRO A 26 -28.18 6.58 -11.77
C PRO A 26 -27.92 5.52 -12.86
N GLN A 27 -28.60 5.61 -14.00
CA GLN A 27 -28.43 4.69 -15.14
C GLN A 27 -27.06 4.83 -15.82
N GLN A 28 -26.36 5.95 -15.64
CA GLN A 28 -25.04 6.20 -16.24
C GLN A 28 -23.89 5.69 -15.36
N ARG A 29 -24.17 4.94 -14.29
CA ARG A 29 -23.13 4.44 -13.38
C ARG A 29 -22.09 3.55 -14.08
N GLU A 30 -22.52 2.65 -14.96
CA GLU A 30 -21.58 1.81 -15.73
C GLU A 30 -20.73 2.67 -16.67
N MET A 31 -21.34 3.61 -17.39
CA MET A 31 -20.60 4.54 -18.26
C MET A 31 -19.57 5.38 -17.48
N LEU A 32 -19.90 5.79 -16.25
CA LEU A 32 -18.96 6.49 -15.38
C LEU A 32 -17.76 5.61 -15.01
N LEU A 33 -18.00 4.35 -14.64
CA LEU A 33 -16.93 3.42 -14.28
C LEU A 33 -16.00 3.15 -15.47
N ASP A 34 -16.56 2.96 -16.66
CA ASP A 34 -15.79 2.77 -17.90
C ASP A 34 -14.96 4.01 -18.25
N ALA A 35 -15.56 5.21 -18.12
CA ALA A 35 -14.85 6.46 -18.35
C ALA A 35 -13.71 6.68 -17.35
N LEU A 36 -13.96 6.42 -16.05
CA LEU A 36 -12.93 6.53 -15.01
C LEU A 36 -11.79 5.53 -15.23
N LEU A 37 -12.08 4.33 -15.73
CA LEU A 37 -11.06 3.35 -16.11
C LEU A 37 -10.13 3.93 -17.18
N GLU A 38 -10.68 4.41 -18.30
CA GLU A 38 -9.89 5.00 -19.39
C GLU A 38 -9.08 6.23 -18.94
N ILE A 39 -9.67 7.08 -18.10
CA ILE A 39 -8.98 8.27 -17.58
C ILE A 39 -7.84 7.85 -16.66
N SER A 40 -8.05 6.88 -15.78
CA SER A 40 -7.00 6.38 -14.86
C SER A 40 -5.85 5.69 -15.57
N ASP A 41 -6.12 5.00 -16.69
CA ASP A 41 -5.07 4.43 -17.54
C ASP A 41 -4.23 5.52 -18.23
N SER A 42 -4.84 6.68 -18.49
CA SER A 42 -4.19 7.83 -19.13
C SER A 42 -3.43 8.72 -18.14
N ASP A 43 -3.98 8.90 -16.94
CA ASP A 43 -3.39 9.65 -15.83
C ASP A 43 -3.22 8.75 -14.59
N PRO A 44 -2.03 8.14 -14.40
CA PRO A 44 -1.74 7.25 -13.27
C PRO A 44 -1.85 7.89 -11.87
N LEU A 45 -1.95 9.22 -11.81
CA LEU A 45 -2.11 10.00 -10.57
C LEU A 45 -3.58 10.14 -10.18
N LEU A 46 -4.49 9.85 -11.12
CA LEU A 46 -5.91 9.70 -10.88
C LEU A 46 -6.21 8.23 -10.64
N ARG A 47 -6.77 7.91 -9.48
CA ARG A 47 -7.19 6.54 -9.15
C ARG A 47 -8.64 6.55 -8.74
N TYR A 48 -9.35 5.47 -9.03
CA TYR A 48 -10.69 5.27 -8.51
C TYR A 48 -10.84 3.86 -7.97
N TYR A 49 -11.75 3.70 -7.03
CA TYR A 49 -12.20 2.41 -6.54
C TYR A 49 -13.65 2.49 -6.12
N VAL A 50 -14.31 1.34 -6.01
CA VAL A 50 -15.67 1.26 -5.44
C VAL A 50 -15.53 0.81 -4.00
N ASP A 51 -16.01 1.62 -3.07
CA ASP A 51 -15.97 1.28 -1.65
C ASP A 51 -16.90 0.09 -1.38
N SER A 52 -16.37 -0.97 -0.75
CA SER A 52 -17.13 -2.22 -0.57
C SER A 52 -18.23 -2.12 0.49
N ALA A 53 -18.17 -1.15 1.40
CA ALA A 53 -19.13 -0.99 2.49
C ALA A 53 -20.29 -0.06 2.11
N THR A 54 -19.99 1.02 1.40
CA THR A 54 -20.94 2.07 1.01
C THR A 54 -21.41 1.93 -0.44
N HIS A 55 -20.70 1.16 -1.27
CA HIS A 55 -20.89 1.08 -2.72
C HIS A 55 -20.72 2.42 -3.45
N GLU A 56 -20.13 3.42 -2.81
CA GLU A 56 -19.80 4.70 -3.43
C GLU A 56 -18.59 4.55 -4.36
N ILE A 57 -18.54 5.34 -5.43
CA ILE A 57 -17.37 5.42 -6.30
C ILE A 57 -16.47 6.49 -5.72
N ILE A 58 -15.27 6.11 -5.28
CA ILE A 58 -14.30 7.01 -4.68
C ILE A 58 -13.25 7.36 -5.74
N LEU A 59 -13.08 8.65 -5.98
CA LEU A 59 -12.07 9.21 -6.88
C LEU A 59 -10.96 9.86 -6.05
N SER A 60 -9.73 9.40 -6.25
CA SER A 60 -8.51 9.90 -5.61
C SER A 60 -7.68 10.72 -6.60
N PHE A 61 -7.21 11.88 -6.18
CA PHE A 61 -6.46 12.84 -7.00
C PHE A 61 -5.46 13.65 -6.17
N LEU A 62 -4.53 14.34 -6.83
CA LEU A 62 -3.48 15.13 -6.20
C LEU A 62 -3.96 16.51 -5.74
N GLY A 63 -4.89 17.12 -6.45
CA GLY A 63 -5.31 18.48 -6.17
C GLY A 63 -6.59 18.89 -6.87
N LYS A 64 -7.19 19.99 -6.38
CA LYS A 64 -8.49 20.49 -6.86
C LYS A 64 -8.55 20.75 -8.37
N VAL A 65 -7.45 21.23 -8.97
CA VAL A 65 -7.38 21.47 -10.42
C VAL A 65 -7.52 20.16 -11.21
N GLN A 66 -6.86 19.08 -10.77
CA GLN A 66 -6.97 17.78 -11.42
C GLN A 66 -8.42 17.26 -11.37
N MET A 67 -9.10 17.45 -10.22
CA MET A 67 -10.51 17.12 -10.09
C MET A 67 -11.37 17.90 -11.09
N GLU A 68 -11.25 19.22 -11.15
CA GLU A 68 -12.02 20.08 -12.07
C GLU A 68 -11.84 19.67 -13.54
N VAL A 69 -10.60 19.34 -13.94
CA VAL A 69 -10.29 18.87 -15.30
C VAL A 69 -10.95 17.51 -15.57
N THR A 70 -10.88 16.57 -14.63
CA THR A 70 -11.53 15.25 -14.76
C THR A 70 -13.04 15.40 -14.92
N CYS A 71 -13.68 16.30 -14.17
CA CYS A 71 -15.11 16.57 -14.29
C CYS A 71 -15.48 17.11 -15.67
N ALA A 72 -14.73 18.10 -16.17
CA ALA A 72 -14.94 18.64 -17.50
C ALA A 72 -14.77 17.55 -18.57
N LEU A 73 -13.74 16.70 -18.44
CA LEU A 73 -13.49 15.60 -19.37
C LEU A 73 -14.64 14.58 -19.39
N LEU A 74 -15.17 14.21 -18.23
CA LEU A 74 -16.33 13.31 -18.11
C LEU A 74 -17.57 13.88 -18.82
N GLN A 75 -17.80 15.18 -18.68
CA GLN A 75 -18.94 15.83 -19.32
C GLN A 75 -18.74 16.00 -20.84
N GLU A 76 -17.58 16.49 -21.27
CA GLU A 76 -17.31 16.83 -22.67
C GLU A 76 -17.10 15.59 -23.55
N LYS A 77 -16.33 14.61 -23.07
CA LYS A 77 -15.95 13.43 -23.86
C LYS A 77 -16.90 12.26 -23.67
N TYR A 78 -17.36 12.04 -22.44
CA TYR A 78 -18.15 10.84 -22.08
C TYR A 78 -19.64 11.14 -21.90
N HIS A 79 -20.04 12.42 -21.93
CA HIS A 79 -21.42 12.87 -21.72
C HIS A 79 -22.02 12.37 -20.39
N VAL A 80 -21.16 12.25 -19.37
CA VAL A 80 -21.53 11.88 -18.01
C VAL A 80 -21.40 13.12 -17.13
N GLU A 81 -22.53 13.59 -16.63
CA GLU A 81 -22.57 14.62 -15.58
C GLU A 81 -22.46 13.92 -14.22
N ILE A 82 -21.59 14.44 -13.34
CA ILE A 82 -21.34 13.86 -12.03
C ILE A 82 -21.61 14.86 -10.90
N GLU A 83 -22.14 14.36 -9.81
CA GLU A 83 -22.21 15.05 -8.52
C GLU A 83 -21.02 14.61 -7.66
N ILE A 84 -20.43 15.57 -6.96
CA ILE A 84 -19.19 15.38 -6.21
C ILE A 84 -19.43 15.85 -4.78
N LYS A 85 -19.08 15.01 -3.82
CA LYS A 85 -19.07 15.41 -2.41
C LYS A 85 -17.84 16.28 -2.09
N GLU A 86 -17.81 16.89 -0.92
CA GLU A 86 -16.66 17.68 -0.50
C GLU A 86 -15.40 16.78 -0.41
N PRO A 87 -14.29 17.13 -1.10
CA PRO A 87 -13.07 16.35 -1.03
C PRO A 87 -12.49 16.26 0.39
N THR A 88 -12.04 15.07 0.76
CA THR A 88 -11.40 14.78 2.04
C THR A 88 -9.94 14.42 1.86
N VAL A 89 -9.14 14.63 2.90
CA VAL A 89 -7.71 14.30 2.90
C VAL A 89 -7.53 12.81 3.14
N ILE A 90 -6.62 12.18 2.38
CA ILE A 90 -6.19 10.81 2.64
C ILE A 90 -5.16 10.85 3.76
N TYR A 91 -5.51 10.27 4.92
CA TYR A 91 -4.56 10.12 6.02
C TYR A 91 -3.62 8.93 5.73
N MET A 92 -2.36 9.10 6.06
CA MET A 92 -1.32 8.07 5.98
C MET A 92 -0.54 8.08 7.29
N GLU A 93 0.01 6.94 7.66
CA GLU A 93 0.85 6.81 8.84
C GLU A 93 2.34 6.74 8.47
N ARG A 94 3.19 7.31 9.31
CA ARG A 94 4.63 7.07 9.21
C ARG A 94 5.25 6.79 10.58
N PRO A 95 6.28 5.94 10.67
CA PRO A 95 6.97 5.68 11.93
C PRO A 95 7.73 6.93 12.41
N LEU A 96 7.69 7.20 13.72
CA LEU A 96 8.35 8.38 14.30
C LEU A 96 9.86 8.20 14.52
N LYS A 97 10.29 6.97 14.77
CA LYS A 97 11.68 6.63 15.10
C LYS A 97 12.01 5.23 14.63
N LYS A 98 13.31 4.94 14.59
CA LYS A 98 13.78 3.58 14.31
C LYS A 98 13.35 2.63 15.44
N ALA A 99 12.80 1.48 15.07
CA ALA A 99 12.47 0.40 16.00
C ALA A 99 12.74 -0.97 15.38
N GLU A 100 12.94 -1.96 16.25
CA GLU A 100 13.15 -3.36 15.86
C GLU A 100 12.36 -4.27 16.79
N TYR A 101 11.81 -5.34 16.23
CA TYR A 101 11.05 -6.36 16.94
C TYR A 101 11.23 -7.71 16.26
N THR A 102 11.26 -8.77 17.05
CA THR A 102 11.38 -10.15 16.56
C THR A 102 10.37 -11.03 17.28
N ILE A 103 9.65 -11.84 16.51
CA ILE A 103 8.84 -12.93 17.02
C ILE A 103 9.56 -14.23 16.70
N HIS A 104 9.71 -15.09 17.71
CA HIS A 104 10.36 -16.38 17.60
C HIS A 104 9.34 -17.51 17.44
N ILE A 105 9.71 -18.52 16.66
CA ILE A 105 9.00 -19.79 16.51
C ILE A 105 8.94 -20.49 17.87
N GLU A 106 7.84 -21.21 18.16
CA GLU A 106 7.61 -21.92 19.43
C GLU A 106 7.56 -21.04 20.68
N VAL A 107 7.54 -19.71 20.53
CA VAL A 107 7.34 -18.77 21.63
C VAL A 107 5.91 -18.21 21.56
N PRO A 108 5.02 -18.56 22.51
CA PRO A 108 3.68 -17.98 22.58
C PRO A 108 3.75 -16.44 22.61
N PRO A 109 2.85 -15.71 21.93
CA PRO A 109 1.60 -16.17 21.30
C PRO A 109 1.74 -16.57 19.81
N ASN A 110 2.95 -16.77 19.28
CA ASN A 110 3.16 -17.06 17.85
C ASN A 110 2.58 -18.44 17.45
N PRO A 111 1.55 -18.52 16.59
CA PRO A 111 0.98 -19.79 16.15
C PRO A 111 1.68 -20.37 14.91
N PHE A 112 2.61 -19.63 14.29
CA PHE A 112 3.20 -19.99 13.00
C PHE A 112 4.54 -20.69 13.17
N TRP A 113 4.85 -21.59 12.24
CA TRP A 113 6.17 -22.24 12.16
C TRP A 113 7.19 -21.31 11.48
N ALA A 114 7.36 -20.10 11.99
CA ALA A 114 8.34 -19.13 11.50
C ALA A 114 8.82 -18.21 12.63
N SER A 115 10.06 -17.75 12.53
CA SER A 115 10.51 -16.55 13.23
C SER A 115 10.77 -15.45 12.21
N ILE A 116 10.38 -14.22 12.55
CA ILE A 116 10.64 -13.03 11.73
C ILE A 116 11.09 -11.90 12.66
N GLY A 117 12.21 -11.27 12.29
CA GLY A 117 12.69 -10.03 12.89
C GLY A 117 12.75 -8.92 11.86
N LEU A 118 12.07 -7.82 12.14
CA LEU A 118 12.00 -6.63 11.30
C LEU A 118 12.60 -5.43 12.01
N SER A 119 13.20 -4.53 11.23
CA SER A 119 13.52 -3.17 11.66
C SER A 119 12.80 -2.17 10.76
N VAL A 120 12.19 -1.15 11.35
CA VAL A 120 11.57 -0.04 10.62
C VAL A 120 12.31 1.24 10.99
N ALA A 121 12.55 2.11 10.02
CA ALA A 121 13.08 3.46 10.25
C ALA A 121 12.30 4.49 9.42
N PRO A 122 12.08 5.71 9.94
CA PRO A 122 11.52 6.81 9.16
C PRO A 122 12.42 7.18 7.98
N LEU A 123 11.79 7.63 6.90
CA LEU A 123 12.42 8.26 5.76
C LEU A 123 11.89 9.70 5.58
N PRO A 124 12.57 10.53 4.77
CA PRO A 124 12.03 11.83 4.36
C PRO A 124 10.63 11.71 3.74
N LEU A 125 9.83 12.77 3.84
CA LEU A 125 8.50 12.81 3.25
C LEU A 125 8.55 12.54 1.74
N GLY A 126 7.62 11.70 1.27
CA GLY A 126 7.53 11.30 -0.13
C GLY A 126 8.52 10.22 -0.56
N SER A 127 9.20 9.56 0.39
CA SER A 127 10.10 8.43 0.10
C SER A 127 9.35 7.11 -0.12
N GLY A 128 8.07 7.05 0.24
CA GLY A 128 7.27 5.84 0.15
C GLY A 128 7.77 4.72 1.07
N VAL A 129 7.36 3.48 0.77
CA VAL A 129 7.80 2.30 1.50
C VAL A 129 8.97 1.64 0.78
N GLN A 130 10.14 1.65 1.44
CA GLN A 130 11.33 0.97 0.95
C GLN A 130 11.53 -0.34 1.71
N TYR A 131 11.72 -1.44 0.98
CA TYR A 131 11.97 -2.76 1.57
C TYR A 131 13.40 -3.23 1.27
N GLU A 132 14.07 -3.79 2.27
CA GLU A 132 15.36 -4.45 2.16
C GLU A 132 15.36 -5.79 2.90
N SER A 133 16.08 -6.78 2.40
CA SER A 133 16.35 -8.02 3.14
C SER A 133 17.83 -8.10 3.49
N SER A 134 18.14 -8.23 4.77
CA SER A 134 19.49 -8.54 5.27
C SER A 134 19.71 -10.06 5.41
N VAL A 135 18.68 -10.88 5.17
CA VAL A 135 18.76 -12.35 5.24
C VAL A 135 19.28 -12.91 3.92
N SER A 136 20.35 -13.72 3.98
CA SER A 136 20.94 -14.33 2.78
C SER A 136 20.00 -15.31 2.09
N LEU A 137 19.93 -15.26 0.76
CA LEU A 137 19.18 -16.22 -0.07
C LEU A 137 19.66 -17.66 0.09
N GLY A 138 20.93 -17.86 0.47
CA GLY A 138 21.46 -19.20 0.76
C GLY A 138 20.98 -19.77 2.09
N TYR A 139 20.55 -18.92 3.02
CA TYR A 139 20.03 -19.34 4.33
C TYR A 139 18.50 -19.51 4.28
N LEU A 140 17.79 -18.52 3.74
CA LEU A 140 16.36 -18.57 3.55
C LEU A 140 16.07 -18.28 2.08
N ASN A 141 15.53 -19.28 1.38
CA ASN A 141 15.37 -19.21 -0.07
C ASN A 141 14.39 -18.09 -0.50
N GLN A 142 14.38 -17.80 -1.80
CA GLN A 142 13.60 -16.71 -2.37
C GLN A 142 12.08 -16.81 -2.11
N SER A 143 11.49 -18.02 -2.06
CA SER A 143 10.03 -18.14 -1.90
C SER A 143 9.57 -17.71 -0.52
N PHE A 144 10.33 -18.03 0.53
CA PHE A 144 10.09 -17.52 1.88
C PHE A 144 10.30 -16.00 1.96
N GLN A 145 11.38 -15.47 1.37
CA GLN A 145 11.63 -14.03 1.39
C GLN A 145 10.56 -13.22 0.64
N ASN A 146 10.07 -13.73 -0.49
CA ASN A 146 8.94 -13.14 -1.22
C ASN A 146 7.68 -13.14 -0.36
N ALA A 147 7.41 -14.23 0.35
CA ALA A 147 6.26 -14.31 1.25
C ALA A 147 6.33 -13.29 2.39
N VAL A 148 7.52 -13.05 2.96
CA VAL A 148 7.73 -11.96 3.95
C VAL A 148 7.45 -10.59 3.32
N MET A 149 7.96 -10.33 2.11
CA MET A 149 7.72 -9.07 1.41
C MET A 149 6.22 -8.84 1.14
N GLU A 150 5.50 -9.87 0.69
CA GLU A 150 4.06 -9.83 0.47
C GLU A 150 3.30 -9.53 1.77
N GLY A 151 3.66 -10.20 2.86
CA GLY A 151 3.04 -9.95 4.17
C GLY A 151 3.35 -8.56 4.73
N ILE A 152 4.55 -8.02 4.50
CA ILE A 152 4.89 -6.64 4.86
C ILE A 152 4.05 -5.65 4.04
N ARG A 153 3.92 -5.86 2.72
CA ARG A 153 3.10 -4.99 1.87
C ARG A 153 1.66 -4.95 2.34
N TYR A 154 1.09 -6.12 2.64
CA TYR A 154 -0.24 -6.21 3.23
C TYR A 154 -0.33 -5.48 4.58
N GLY A 155 0.65 -5.66 5.46
CA GLY A 155 0.69 -4.95 6.74
C GLY A 155 0.85 -3.43 6.62
N CYS A 156 1.40 -2.91 5.51
CA CYS A 156 1.46 -1.48 5.26
C CYS A 156 0.12 -0.88 4.80
N GLU A 157 -0.88 -1.69 4.44
CA GLU A 157 -2.22 -1.19 4.08
C GLU A 157 -2.99 -0.71 5.31
N GLN A 158 -2.65 -1.18 6.52
CA GLN A 158 -3.28 -0.76 7.76
C GLN A 158 -2.25 -0.62 8.88
N GLY A 159 -1.90 0.63 9.20
CA GLY A 159 -1.05 0.99 10.33
C GLY A 159 -1.77 0.90 11.67
N LEU A 160 -1.24 1.56 12.70
CA LEU A 160 -1.78 1.53 14.06
C LEU A 160 -3.12 2.25 14.21
N TYR A 161 -3.35 3.26 13.38
CA TYR A 161 -4.59 4.03 13.30
C TYR A 161 -5.50 3.54 12.16
N GLY A 162 -5.09 2.49 11.44
CA GLY A 162 -5.83 1.91 10.32
C GLY A 162 -5.61 2.63 8.99
N TRP A 163 -4.59 3.47 8.87
CA TRP A 163 -4.25 4.15 7.61
C TRP A 163 -3.02 3.52 6.96
N ASN A 164 -2.86 3.74 5.65
CA ASN A 164 -1.71 3.23 4.92
C ASN A 164 -0.39 3.78 5.48
N VAL A 165 0.58 2.90 5.70
CA VAL A 165 1.91 3.26 6.18
C VAL A 165 2.80 3.68 5.01
N THR A 166 3.50 4.80 5.16
CA THR A 166 4.41 5.37 4.15
C THR A 166 5.70 5.90 4.78
N ASP A 167 6.58 6.46 3.93
CA ASP A 167 7.82 7.15 4.28
C ASP A 167 8.68 6.40 5.30
N CYS A 168 8.92 5.12 5.01
CA CYS A 168 9.69 4.26 5.90
C CYS A 168 10.54 3.23 5.16
N LYS A 169 11.65 2.86 5.80
CA LYS A 169 12.50 1.75 5.40
C LYS A 169 12.26 0.55 6.30
N ILE A 170 11.78 -0.53 5.72
CA ILE A 170 11.52 -1.81 6.40
C ILE A 170 12.63 -2.78 5.99
N CYS A 171 13.39 -3.30 6.97
CA CYS A 171 14.41 -4.31 6.72
C CYS A 171 14.02 -5.63 7.36
N PHE A 172 14.05 -6.71 6.59
CA PHE A 172 13.98 -8.07 7.10
C PHE A 172 15.36 -8.49 7.62
N LYS A 173 15.51 -8.52 8.94
CA LYS A 173 16.80 -8.70 9.63
C LYS A 173 17.08 -10.13 10.05
N TYR A 174 16.04 -10.87 10.40
CA TYR A 174 16.17 -12.19 10.99
C TYR A 174 15.03 -13.08 10.53
N GLY A 175 15.35 -14.30 10.11
CA GLY A 175 14.38 -15.34 9.81
C GLY A 175 14.84 -16.66 10.42
N LEU A 176 13.91 -17.51 10.84
CA LEU A 176 14.21 -18.89 11.24
C LEU A 176 13.03 -19.78 10.81
N TYR A 177 13.36 -20.96 10.29
CA TYR A 177 12.40 -21.96 9.84
C TYR A 177 12.86 -23.35 10.26
N TYR A 178 11.93 -24.29 10.39
CA TYR A 178 12.17 -25.70 10.62
C TYR A 178 11.62 -26.52 9.45
N SER A 179 12.49 -27.31 8.81
CA SER A 179 12.04 -28.30 7.84
C SER A 179 11.54 -29.56 8.56
N PRO A 180 10.40 -30.15 8.16
CA PRO A 180 9.58 -29.80 7.00
C PRO A 180 8.36 -28.92 7.31
N VAL A 181 8.18 -28.47 8.56
CA VAL A 181 6.91 -27.87 9.02
C VAL A 181 6.71 -26.41 8.58
N SER A 182 7.78 -25.65 8.42
CA SER A 182 7.70 -24.25 8.01
C SER A 182 7.38 -24.11 6.53
N THR A 183 6.40 -23.28 6.23
CA THR A 183 5.97 -22.96 4.87
C THR A 183 6.11 -21.46 4.57
N PRO A 184 6.18 -21.04 3.30
CA PRO A 184 6.11 -19.63 2.94
C PRO A 184 4.83 -18.94 3.47
N ALA A 185 3.72 -19.67 3.62
CA ALA A 185 2.48 -19.12 4.18
C ALA A 185 2.65 -18.67 5.65
N ASP A 186 3.40 -19.42 6.45
CA ASP A 186 3.72 -19.05 7.84
C ASP A 186 4.43 -17.69 7.90
N PHE A 187 5.40 -17.48 7.01
CA PHE A 187 6.12 -16.21 6.93
C PHE A 187 5.24 -15.06 6.44
N ARG A 188 4.37 -15.32 5.45
CA ARG A 188 3.43 -14.31 4.93
C ARG A 188 2.46 -13.83 6.01
N MET A 189 1.94 -14.75 6.83
CA MET A 189 0.96 -14.42 7.87
C MET A 189 1.62 -13.80 9.11
N LEU A 190 2.85 -14.20 9.45
CA LEU A 190 3.57 -13.65 10.59
C LEU A 190 4.13 -12.24 10.33
N ALA A 191 4.55 -11.95 9.10
CA ALA A 191 5.14 -10.66 8.71
C ALA A 191 4.31 -9.42 9.11
N PRO A 192 2.99 -9.31 8.81
CA PRO A 192 2.19 -8.16 9.22
C PRO A 192 2.08 -8.02 10.75
N ILE A 193 2.04 -9.14 11.48
CA ILE A 193 2.01 -9.14 12.94
C ILE A 193 3.31 -8.58 13.52
N VAL A 194 4.46 -9.01 12.98
CA VAL A 194 5.75 -8.45 13.40
C VAL A 194 5.83 -6.97 13.05
N LEU A 195 5.38 -6.58 11.87
CA LEU A 195 5.36 -5.18 11.44
C LEU A 195 4.54 -4.32 12.40
N GLU A 196 3.34 -4.75 12.78
CA GLU A 196 2.49 -4.06 13.76
C GLU A 196 3.22 -3.84 15.10
N GLN A 197 3.93 -4.86 15.61
CA GLN A 197 4.71 -4.72 16.85
C GLN A 197 5.88 -3.75 16.70
N VAL A 198 6.56 -3.74 15.54
CA VAL A 198 7.61 -2.76 15.27
C VAL A 198 7.04 -1.35 15.21
N LEU A 199 5.91 -1.16 14.52
CA LEU A 199 5.23 0.13 14.42
C LEU A 199 4.76 0.61 15.79
N LYS A 200 4.17 -0.25 16.63
CA LYS A 200 3.81 0.08 18.03
C LYS A 200 5.02 0.59 18.82
N LYS A 201 6.18 -0.02 18.64
CA LYS A 201 7.42 0.37 19.33
C LYS A 201 8.02 1.65 18.75
N ALA A 202 7.90 1.87 17.43
CA ALA A 202 8.29 3.11 16.78
C ALA A 202 7.36 4.27 17.17
N GLY A 203 6.06 4.01 17.38
CA GLY A 203 5.02 5.01 17.31
C GLY A 203 4.81 5.47 15.85
N THR A 204 3.59 5.90 15.53
CA THR A 204 3.23 6.46 14.22
C THR A 204 2.59 7.84 14.39
N GLU A 205 2.69 8.66 13.34
CA GLU A 205 1.98 9.94 13.17
C GLU A 205 1.32 10.02 11.81
#